data_AF-A0A2E1IX03-F1
#
_entry.id   AF-A0A2E1IX03-F1
#
_cell.length_a   1.000
_cell.length_b   1.000
_cell.length_c   1.000
_cell.angle_alpha   90.00
_cell.angle_beta   90.00
_cell.angle_gamma   90.00
#
_symmetry.space_group_name_H-M   'P 1'
#
loop_
_entity.id
_entity.type
_entity.pdbx_description
1 polymer ?
#
loop_
_entity_poly.entity_id
_entity_poly.type
_entity_poly.pdbx_seq_one_letter_code
_entity_poly.pdbx_strand_id
1 'polypeptide(L)'
;MEVEEKRSIKGGEFIIKENNPHDIFTPEDFSEEQIMMKESVKEFIDREVWPNKDRFEKKDYDFTKYCMQKAGELGFLSVGVPENYGGLGMGFVSSMLVCDYISGATGSFSTAFGAHTGIGTLPIVLYGNEEQKQKYVPKLASGEWFGSYCLTEPGAGSDANSGKTKAVLSSDKKYYLITGQKMWISNAGFADLLIVFARIENDKNITGFIVPLDPSNGITLGDEENKLGIHASSTRQVFFNETKVPIEDMLSDRGQGFKIAMNALNVGRIKLGVACLDAQRKVISSAVKYANERIQFKTPIAKFGAIKEKIA
;
A
#
# COMPACT_ATOMS: atom_id res chain seq x y z
N MET A 1 16.76 32.50 20.14
CA MET A 1 15.45 31.85 19.98
C MET A 1 15.53 30.56 20.76
N GLU A 2 14.89 30.51 21.92
CA GLU A 2 14.73 29.25 22.65
C GLU A 2 13.93 28.31 21.75
N VAL A 3 14.49 27.12 21.50
CA VAL A 3 13.75 26.04 20.88
C VAL A 3 12.78 25.57 21.97
N GLU A 4 11.54 26.03 21.93
CA GLU A 4 10.48 25.41 22.72
C GLU A 4 10.44 23.93 22.34
N GLU A 5 10.86 23.06 23.25
CA GLU A 5 10.63 21.63 23.13
C GLU A 5 9.13 21.41 23.10
N LYS A 6 8.56 21.32 21.88
CA LYS A 6 7.18 20.89 21.70
C LYS A 6 7.02 19.54 22.39
N ARG A 7 6.21 19.52 23.45
CA ARG A 7 5.84 18.30 24.18
C ARG A 7 5.31 17.26 23.18
N SER A 8 6.03 16.17 23.01
CA SER A 8 5.54 15.03 22.21
C SER A 8 4.42 14.31 22.98
N ILE A 9 3.23 14.21 22.39
CA ILE A 9 2.12 13.40 22.92
C ILE A 9 2.49 11.92 22.79
N LYS A 10 2.41 11.18 23.90
CA LYS A 10 2.72 9.74 23.88
C LYS A 10 1.56 8.96 23.27
N GLY A 11 1.87 7.87 22.55
CA GLY A 11 0.86 6.96 22.01
C GLY A 11 -0.08 6.45 23.12
N GLY A 12 -1.38 6.67 22.96
CA GLY A 12 -2.40 6.27 23.94
C GLY A 12 -2.62 7.24 25.12
N GLU A 13 -1.85 8.33 25.23
CA GLU A 13 -1.99 9.30 26.34
C GLU A 13 -3.38 9.95 26.38
N PHE A 14 -4.04 10.09 25.22
CA PHE A 14 -5.40 10.64 25.08
C PHE A 14 -6.48 9.88 25.89
N ILE A 15 -6.21 8.65 26.35
CA ILE A 15 -7.14 7.86 27.16
C ILE A 15 -7.19 8.37 28.61
N ILE A 16 -6.06 8.86 29.12
CA ILE A 16 -5.88 9.20 30.54
C ILE A 16 -5.66 10.70 30.76
N LYS A 17 -5.46 11.46 29.69
CA LYS A 17 -5.19 12.89 29.75
C LYS A 17 -5.86 13.63 28.60
N GLU A 18 -6.46 14.77 28.94
CA GLU A 18 -6.97 15.71 27.95
C GLU A 18 -5.80 16.36 27.19
N ASN A 19 -5.91 16.37 25.86
CA ASN A 19 -4.94 17.01 24.98
C ASN A 19 -5.39 18.44 24.66
N ASN A 20 -4.42 19.34 24.49
CA ASN A 20 -4.71 20.67 23.98
C ASN A 20 -5.11 20.55 22.50
N PRO A 21 -6.24 21.17 22.06
CA PRO A 21 -6.62 21.17 20.64
C PRO A 21 -5.52 21.66 19.70
N HIS A 22 -4.65 22.57 20.14
CA HIS A 22 -3.51 23.06 19.36
C HIS A 22 -2.40 22.03 19.10
N ASP A 23 -2.43 20.90 19.81
CA ASP A 23 -1.51 19.78 19.59
C ASP A 23 -2.06 18.73 18.63
N ILE A 24 -3.29 18.91 18.13
CA ILE A 24 -3.96 17.99 17.20
C ILE A 24 -3.85 18.56 15.79
N PHE A 25 -3.24 17.79 14.89
CA PHE A 25 -3.17 18.14 13.47
C PHE A 25 -4.53 17.92 12.80
N THR A 26 -5.02 18.91 12.06
CA THR A 26 -6.26 18.83 11.28
C THR A 26 -6.02 19.19 9.80
N PRO A 27 -6.98 18.91 8.90
CA PRO A 27 -6.88 19.33 7.50
C PRO A 27 -6.72 20.84 7.28
N GLU A 28 -7.15 21.67 8.23
CA GLU A 28 -6.97 23.12 8.20
C GLU A 28 -5.50 23.55 8.42
N ASP A 29 -4.67 22.66 8.95
CA ASP A 29 -3.24 22.88 9.18
C ASP A 29 -2.37 22.52 7.96
N PHE A 30 -2.96 22.06 6.85
CA PHE A 30 -2.18 21.72 5.65
C PHE A 30 -1.41 22.93 5.13
N SER A 31 -0.13 22.73 4.80
CA SER A 31 0.69 23.75 4.15
C SER A 31 0.22 24.03 2.72
N GLU A 32 0.62 25.16 2.15
CA GLU A 32 0.35 25.49 0.74
C GLU A 32 0.85 24.39 -0.22
N GLU A 33 2.05 23.86 0.04
CA GLU A 33 2.63 22.74 -0.73
C GLU A 33 1.77 21.48 -0.65
N GLN A 34 1.26 21.14 0.55
CA GLN A 34 0.35 20.01 0.74
C GLN A 34 -0.98 20.23 0.00
N ILE A 35 -1.52 21.44 0.03
CA ILE A 35 -2.74 21.80 -0.71
C ILE A 35 -2.50 21.68 -2.22
N MET A 36 -1.37 22.16 -2.75
CA MET A 36 -1.02 22.01 -4.16
C MET A 36 -0.91 20.55 -4.57
N MET A 37 -0.20 19.73 -3.78
CA MET A 37 -0.07 18.28 -4.01
C MET A 37 -1.43 17.60 -4.05
N LYS A 38 -2.32 17.94 -3.11
CA LYS A 38 -3.70 17.44 -3.07
C LYS A 38 -4.46 17.76 -4.36
N GLU A 39 -4.39 18.99 -4.85
CA GLU A 39 -5.07 19.37 -6.10
C GLU A 39 -4.47 18.66 -7.32
N SER A 40 -3.15 18.48 -7.39
CA SER A 40 -2.50 17.71 -8.45
C SER A 40 -2.96 16.24 -8.48
N VAL A 41 -3.06 15.60 -7.32
CA VAL A 41 -3.57 14.22 -7.22
C VAL A 41 -5.04 14.16 -7.64
N LYS A 42 -5.87 15.11 -7.20
CA LYS A 42 -7.29 15.18 -7.58
C LYS A 42 -7.45 15.33 -9.09
N GLU A 43 -6.67 16.21 -9.72
CA GLU A 43 -6.71 16.41 -11.17
C GLU A 43 -6.35 15.11 -11.90
N PHE A 44 -5.28 14.42 -11.50
CA PHE A 44 -4.91 13.12 -12.07
C PHE A 44 -6.05 12.11 -11.95
N ILE A 45 -6.66 11.99 -10.77
CA ILE A 45 -7.77 11.07 -10.55
C ILE A 45 -8.99 11.42 -11.40
N ASP A 46 -9.39 12.69 -11.45
CA ASP A 46 -10.59 13.12 -12.16
C ASP A 46 -10.41 13.10 -13.69
N ARG A 47 -9.17 13.17 -14.20
CA ARG A 47 -8.87 13.09 -15.64
C ARG A 47 -8.58 11.67 -16.13
N GLU A 48 -7.75 10.93 -15.42
CA GLU A 48 -7.22 9.63 -15.90
C GLU A 48 -8.02 8.44 -15.36
N VAL A 49 -8.34 8.46 -14.06
CA VAL A 49 -8.88 7.27 -13.36
C VAL A 49 -10.41 7.24 -13.37
N TRP A 50 -11.05 8.32 -12.90
CA TRP A 50 -12.50 8.37 -12.71
C TRP A 50 -13.31 8.17 -14.01
N PRO A 51 -12.97 8.82 -15.15
CA PRO A 51 -13.70 8.61 -16.40
C PRO A 51 -13.58 7.18 -16.93
N ASN A 52 -12.50 6.48 -16.55
CA ASN A 52 -12.19 5.12 -16.99
C ASN A 52 -12.54 4.05 -15.95
N LYS A 53 -13.29 4.39 -14.89
CA LYS A 53 -13.58 3.48 -13.75
C LYS A 53 -14.15 2.11 -14.18
N ASP A 54 -14.93 2.06 -15.26
CA ASP A 54 -15.57 0.83 -15.75
C ASP A 54 -14.55 -0.17 -16.33
N ARG A 55 -13.36 0.28 -16.75
CA ARG A 55 -12.27 -0.61 -17.17
C ARG A 55 -11.77 -1.45 -16.00
N PHE A 56 -11.73 -0.88 -14.79
CA PHE A 56 -11.32 -1.60 -13.59
C PHE A 56 -12.32 -2.70 -13.22
N GLU A 57 -13.62 -2.45 -13.35
CA GLU A 57 -14.65 -3.48 -13.12
C GLU A 57 -14.59 -4.61 -14.15
N LYS A 58 -14.10 -4.32 -15.36
CA LYS A 58 -13.88 -5.30 -16.43
C LYS A 58 -12.53 -6.04 -16.33
N LYS A 59 -11.84 -5.96 -15.19
CA LYS A 59 -10.54 -6.62 -14.96
C LYS A 59 -9.44 -6.19 -15.93
N ASP A 60 -9.41 -4.92 -16.33
CA ASP A 60 -8.31 -4.35 -17.12
C ASP A 60 -7.08 -4.08 -16.22
N TYR A 61 -6.29 -5.13 -15.99
CA TYR A 61 -5.09 -5.07 -15.15
C TYR A 61 -3.98 -4.21 -15.79
N ASP A 62 -3.88 -4.20 -17.13
CA ASP A 62 -2.91 -3.37 -17.86
C ASP A 62 -3.21 -1.89 -17.67
N PHE A 63 -4.48 -1.51 -17.64
CA PHE A 63 -4.86 -0.14 -17.32
C PHE A 63 -4.51 0.24 -15.87
N THR A 64 -4.63 -0.70 -14.92
CA THR A 64 -4.19 -0.45 -13.54
C THR A 64 -2.68 -0.19 -13.50
N LYS A 65 -1.88 -1.01 -14.22
CA LYS A 65 -0.43 -0.79 -14.35
C LYS A 65 -0.12 0.56 -15.01
N TYR A 66 -0.84 0.93 -16.07
CA TYR A 66 -0.68 2.22 -16.74
C TYR A 66 -0.93 3.40 -15.78
N CYS A 67 -2.02 3.37 -15.01
CA CYS A 67 -2.29 4.41 -14.01
C CYS A 67 -1.20 4.47 -12.93
N MET A 68 -0.65 3.32 -12.52
CA MET A 68 0.47 3.28 -11.57
C MET A 68 1.74 3.93 -12.17
N GLN A 69 2.05 3.65 -13.44
CA GLN A 69 3.19 4.28 -14.13
C GLN A 69 3.01 5.80 -14.23
N LYS A 70 1.81 6.27 -14.59
CA LYS A 70 1.49 7.71 -14.60
C LYS A 70 1.59 8.35 -13.22
N ALA A 71 1.14 7.67 -12.17
CA ALA A 71 1.34 8.14 -10.81
C ALA A 71 2.83 8.25 -10.44
N GLY A 72 3.69 7.35 -10.94
CA GLY A 72 5.14 7.41 -10.79
C GLY A 72 5.77 8.61 -11.51
N GLU A 73 5.39 8.83 -12.79
CA GLU A 73 5.82 9.99 -13.58
C GLU A 73 5.49 11.34 -12.90
N LEU A 74 4.36 11.40 -12.18
CA LEU A 74 3.91 12.57 -11.42
C LEU A 74 4.50 12.67 -10.01
N GLY A 75 5.33 11.69 -9.59
CA GLY A 75 5.98 11.66 -8.28
C GLY A 75 5.11 11.16 -7.13
N PHE A 76 3.89 10.70 -7.38
CA PHE A 76 2.97 10.26 -6.32
C PHE A 76 3.41 8.97 -5.62
N LEU A 77 4.21 8.12 -6.29
CA LEU A 77 4.75 6.90 -5.69
C LEU A 77 5.94 7.16 -4.75
N SER A 78 6.56 8.34 -4.84
CA SER A 78 7.83 8.64 -4.20
C SER A 78 7.75 9.68 -3.07
N VAL A 79 6.53 10.13 -2.75
CA VAL A 79 6.23 11.18 -1.75
C VAL A 79 6.95 10.95 -0.42
N GLY A 80 6.79 9.77 0.17
CA GLY A 80 7.41 9.41 1.45
C GLY A 80 8.78 8.74 1.33
N VAL A 81 9.34 8.64 0.12
CA VAL A 81 10.66 8.04 -0.11
C VAL A 81 11.73 9.12 0.10
N PRO A 82 12.83 8.85 0.84
CA PRO A 82 13.91 9.82 1.01
C PRO A 82 14.55 10.27 -0.31
N GLU A 83 14.96 11.54 -0.38
CA GLU A 83 15.54 12.14 -1.60
C GLU A 83 16.80 11.43 -2.08
N ASN A 84 17.64 10.94 -1.16
CA ASN A 84 18.86 10.20 -1.47
C ASN A 84 18.62 8.82 -2.11
N TYR A 85 17.36 8.40 -2.22
CA TYR A 85 16.92 7.21 -2.96
C TYR A 85 15.93 7.56 -4.10
N GLY A 86 15.93 8.81 -4.57
CA GLY A 86 15.11 9.26 -5.71
C GLY A 86 13.67 9.62 -5.36
N GLY A 87 13.37 9.86 -4.08
CA GLY A 87 12.05 10.32 -3.64
C GLY A 87 11.92 11.82 -3.41
N LEU A 88 10.75 12.23 -2.92
CA LEU A 88 10.46 13.63 -2.60
C LEU A 88 10.75 14.00 -1.14
N GLY A 89 11.11 13.03 -0.30
CA GLY A 89 11.47 13.27 1.10
C GLY A 89 10.36 13.88 1.97
N MET A 90 9.11 13.85 1.51
CA MET A 90 8.02 14.53 2.20
C MET A 90 7.57 13.74 3.44
N GLY A 91 7.05 14.49 4.41
CA GLY A 91 6.59 13.93 5.68
C GLY A 91 5.41 12.97 5.55
N PHE A 92 5.14 12.25 6.64
CA PHE A 92 4.06 11.27 6.73
C PHE A 92 2.69 11.85 6.39
N VAL A 93 2.41 13.10 6.80
CA VAL A 93 1.16 13.81 6.48
C VAL A 93 0.96 13.94 4.97
N SER A 94 1.98 14.37 4.23
CA SER A 94 1.89 14.50 2.77
C SER A 94 1.66 13.14 2.10
N SER A 95 2.30 12.09 2.61
CA SER A 95 2.04 10.71 2.14
C SER A 95 0.60 10.25 2.40
N MET A 96 0.01 10.59 3.55
CA MET A 96 -1.39 10.28 3.87
C MET A 96 -2.36 11.09 3.01
N LEU A 97 -2.04 12.36 2.76
CA LEU A 97 -2.84 13.25 1.93
C LEU A 97 -2.92 12.73 0.49
N VAL A 98 -1.78 12.34 -0.09
CA VAL A 98 -1.76 11.71 -1.42
C VAL A 98 -2.53 10.40 -1.40
N CYS A 99 -2.35 9.56 -0.37
CA CYS A 99 -3.05 8.29 -0.23
C CYS A 99 -4.58 8.46 -0.12
N ASP A 100 -5.08 9.50 0.52
CA ASP A 100 -6.52 9.78 0.60
C ASP A 100 -7.10 10.02 -0.80
N TYR A 101 -6.59 11.04 -1.50
CA TYR A 101 -7.18 11.48 -2.76
C TYR A 101 -6.91 10.53 -3.92
N ILE A 102 -5.76 9.86 -3.97
CA ILE A 102 -5.43 8.92 -5.05
C ILE A 102 -6.31 7.66 -5.01
N SER A 103 -6.81 7.32 -3.82
CA SER A 103 -7.58 6.11 -3.56
C SER A 103 -9.09 6.26 -3.76
N GLY A 104 -9.59 7.50 -3.92
CA GLY A 104 -11.01 7.80 -3.88
C GLY A 104 -11.85 7.28 -5.05
N ALA A 105 -11.24 7.03 -6.21
CA ALA A 105 -11.97 6.70 -7.43
C ALA A 105 -12.38 5.22 -7.56
N THR A 106 -11.46 4.30 -7.24
CA THR A 106 -11.72 2.85 -7.32
C THR A 106 -10.79 2.11 -6.38
N GLY A 107 -11.35 1.11 -5.69
CA GLY A 107 -10.58 0.25 -4.80
C GLY A 107 -9.50 -0.57 -5.54
N SER A 108 -9.64 -0.81 -6.85
CA SER A 108 -8.66 -1.54 -7.65
C SER A 108 -7.32 -0.80 -7.71
N PHE A 109 -7.35 0.47 -8.11
CA PHE A 109 -6.16 1.33 -8.18
C PHE A 109 -5.66 1.71 -6.79
N SER A 110 -6.57 2.01 -5.85
CA SER A 110 -6.24 2.26 -4.45
C SER A 110 -5.42 1.13 -3.83
N THR A 111 -5.84 -0.13 -4.04
CA THR A 111 -5.13 -1.31 -3.54
C THR A 111 -3.76 -1.45 -4.20
N ALA A 112 -3.66 -1.23 -5.51
CA ALA A 112 -2.37 -1.30 -6.21
C ALA A 112 -1.35 -0.26 -5.70
N PHE A 113 -1.81 0.99 -5.56
CA PHE A 113 -1.01 2.10 -5.02
C PHE A 113 -0.58 1.83 -3.57
N GLY A 114 -1.53 1.45 -2.72
CA GLY A 114 -1.29 1.19 -1.30
C GLY A 114 -0.38 -0.01 -1.07
N ALA A 115 -0.56 -1.10 -1.84
CA ALA A 115 0.30 -2.27 -1.77
C ALA A 115 1.75 -1.92 -2.16
N HIS A 116 1.93 -1.20 -3.26
CA HIS A 116 3.27 -0.81 -3.72
C HIS A 116 3.95 0.18 -2.75
N THR A 117 3.36 1.36 -2.52
CA THR A 117 3.99 2.42 -1.71
C THR A 117 4.03 2.10 -0.21
N GLY A 118 3.19 1.17 0.25
CA GLY A 118 3.20 0.63 1.60
C GLY A 118 4.08 -0.62 1.67
N ILE A 119 3.43 -1.77 1.69
CA ILE A 119 4.08 -3.06 1.98
C ILE A 119 5.10 -3.53 0.93
N GLY A 120 5.05 -3.03 -0.30
CA GLY A 120 6.00 -3.37 -1.37
C GLY A 120 7.32 -2.60 -1.30
N THR A 121 7.29 -1.34 -0.88
CA THR A 121 8.47 -0.45 -0.86
C THR A 121 8.98 -0.16 0.55
N LEU A 122 8.07 0.07 1.50
CA LEU A 122 8.42 0.50 2.86
C LEU A 122 9.32 -0.49 3.62
N PRO A 123 9.18 -1.82 3.49
CA PRO A 123 10.11 -2.75 4.12
C PRO A 123 11.58 -2.49 3.76
N ILE A 124 11.88 -2.17 2.49
CA ILE A 124 13.25 -1.87 2.05
C ILE A 124 13.69 -0.51 2.59
N VAL A 125 12.82 0.49 2.53
CA VAL A 125 13.12 1.84 3.05
C VAL A 125 13.46 1.80 4.55
N LEU A 126 12.71 1.03 5.34
CA LEU A 126 12.87 0.97 6.80
C LEU A 126 13.95 -0.02 7.27
N TYR A 127 14.12 -1.15 6.57
CA TYR A 127 14.93 -2.27 7.06
C TYR A 127 16.02 -2.73 6.09
N GLY A 128 16.08 -2.17 4.89
CA GLY A 128 17.14 -2.44 3.95
C GLY A 128 18.49 -1.91 4.45
N ASN A 129 19.57 -2.57 4.08
CA ASN A 129 20.89 -1.95 4.15
C ASN A 129 21.06 -0.91 3.02
N GLU A 130 22.14 -0.14 3.04
CA GLU A 130 22.35 0.93 2.05
C GLU A 130 22.45 0.40 0.61
N GLU A 131 23.08 -0.76 0.40
CA GLU A 131 23.20 -1.37 -0.94
C GLU A 131 21.82 -1.77 -1.48
N GLN A 132 20.98 -2.40 -0.65
CA GLN A 132 19.61 -2.77 -1.00
C GLN A 132 18.76 -1.54 -1.31
N LYS A 133 18.84 -0.48 -0.47
CA LYS A 133 18.07 0.75 -0.71
C LYS A 133 18.48 1.40 -2.03
N GLN A 134 19.78 1.57 -2.27
CA GLN A 134 20.29 2.16 -3.52
C GLN A 134 19.94 1.31 -4.75
N LYS A 135 19.94 -0.02 -4.62
CA LYS A 135 19.63 -0.95 -5.72
C LYS A 135 18.15 -0.94 -6.12
N TYR A 136 17.24 -0.90 -5.15
CA TYR A 136 15.81 -1.16 -5.40
C TYR A 136 14.90 0.07 -5.25
N VAL A 137 15.13 0.92 -4.25
CA VAL A 137 14.20 2.01 -3.90
C VAL A 137 14.05 3.03 -5.02
N PRO A 138 15.09 3.46 -5.76
CA PRO A 138 14.93 4.41 -6.86
C PRO A 138 13.96 3.91 -7.95
N LYS A 139 14.01 2.63 -8.29
CA LYS A 139 13.13 2.02 -9.31
C LYS A 139 11.68 1.91 -8.84
N LEU A 140 11.49 1.63 -7.55
CA LEU A 140 10.18 1.60 -6.92
C LEU A 140 9.60 3.02 -6.82
N ALA A 141 10.41 4.00 -6.43
CA ALA A 141 10.01 5.39 -6.30
C ALA A 141 9.56 5.99 -7.64
N SER A 142 10.29 5.71 -8.72
CA SER A 142 9.96 6.22 -10.06
C SER A 142 8.75 5.52 -10.72
N GLY A 143 8.37 4.34 -10.23
CA GLY A 143 7.40 3.48 -10.91
C GLY A 143 7.97 2.73 -12.12
N GLU A 144 9.31 2.69 -12.27
CA GLU A 144 9.97 1.77 -13.20
C GLU A 144 9.64 0.32 -12.82
N TRP A 145 9.72 0.02 -11.52
CA TRP A 145 9.39 -1.28 -10.94
C TRP A 145 8.21 -1.16 -9.97
N PHE A 146 7.39 -2.20 -9.93
CA PHE A 146 6.32 -2.32 -8.95
C PHE A 146 6.61 -3.40 -7.91
N GLY A 147 6.22 -3.09 -6.67
CA GLY A 147 6.47 -3.91 -5.49
C GLY A 147 5.23 -4.69 -5.06
N SER A 148 5.46 -5.88 -4.54
CA SER A 148 4.45 -6.74 -3.93
C SER A 148 4.96 -7.37 -2.63
N TYR A 149 4.04 -7.89 -1.81
CA TYR A 149 4.31 -8.35 -0.45
C TYR A 149 3.75 -9.75 -0.20
N CYS A 150 4.67 -10.69 0.03
CA CYS A 150 4.47 -12.13 0.02
C CYS A 150 4.55 -12.72 1.44
N LEU A 151 3.56 -12.39 2.27
CA LEU A 151 3.46 -12.86 3.66
C LEU A 151 2.46 -14.02 3.81
N THR A 152 1.19 -13.77 3.48
CA THR A 152 0.07 -14.69 3.69
C THR A 152 0.24 -16.00 2.93
N GLU A 153 -0.16 -17.10 3.57
CA GLU A 153 -0.19 -18.44 2.99
C GLU A 153 -1.57 -19.08 3.18
N PRO A 154 -1.92 -20.15 2.43
CA PRO A 154 -3.23 -20.80 2.57
C PRO A 154 -3.58 -21.21 4.01
N GLY A 155 -2.58 -21.61 4.80
CA GLY A 155 -2.73 -21.99 6.20
C GLY A 155 -2.36 -20.91 7.22
N ALA A 156 -1.95 -19.71 6.79
CA ALA A 156 -1.45 -18.66 7.67
C ALA A 156 -1.87 -17.27 7.17
N GLY A 157 -2.94 -16.74 7.78
CA GLY A 157 -3.45 -15.38 7.57
C GLY A 157 -3.18 -14.49 8.78
N SER A 158 -4.12 -14.46 9.73
CA SER A 158 -3.97 -13.69 10.97
C SER A 158 -2.75 -14.11 11.79
N ASP A 159 -2.47 -15.41 11.86
CA ASP A 159 -1.24 -15.95 12.43
C ASP A 159 -0.11 -15.96 11.38
N ALA A 160 0.26 -14.77 10.90
CA ALA A 160 1.20 -14.64 9.78
C ALA A 160 2.59 -15.24 10.07
N ASN A 161 2.99 -15.35 11.34
CA ASN A 161 4.27 -15.92 11.72
C ASN A 161 4.31 -17.46 11.61
N SER A 162 3.18 -18.15 11.42
CA SER A 162 3.15 -19.62 11.26
C SER A 162 3.29 -20.11 9.81
N GLY A 163 3.61 -19.21 8.88
CA GLY A 163 3.95 -19.54 7.50
C GLY A 163 4.98 -20.68 7.39
N LYS A 164 4.78 -21.51 6.36
CA LYS A 164 5.49 -22.75 6.07
C LYS A 164 6.42 -22.64 4.86
N THR A 165 6.39 -21.56 4.08
CA THR A 165 7.42 -21.31 3.06
C THR A 165 8.80 -21.40 3.71
N LYS A 166 9.71 -22.18 3.12
CA LYS A 166 11.04 -22.45 3.67
C LYS A 166 12.10 -21.74 2.86
N ALA A 167 13.16 -21.31 3.54
CA ALA A 167 14.40 -20.85 2.94
C ALA A 167 15.55 -21.75 3.44
N VAL A 168 16.22 -22.44 2.52
CA VAL A 168 17.34 -23.35 2.82
C VAL A 168 18.62 -22.76 2.27
N LEU A 169 19.66 -22.63 3.10
CA LEU A 169 20.97 -22.15 2.64
C LEU A 169 21.57 -23.16 1.65
N SER A 170 22.03 -22.68 0.50
CA SER A 170 22.66 -23.50 -0.53
C SER A 170 23.99 -24.09 -0.03
N SER A 171 24.44 -25.19 -0.66
CA SER A 171 25.69 -25.86 -0.31
C SER A 171 26.92 -24.96 -0.48
N ASP A 172 26.89 -24.05 -1.46
CA ASP A 172 27.94 -23.04 -1.71
C ASP A 172 27.80 -21.79 -0.83
N LYS A 173 26.76 -21.72 0.02
CA LYS A 173 26.45 -20.64 0.97
C LYS A 173 26.28 -19.25 0.32
N LYS A 174 25.98 -19.20 -0.98
CA LYS A 174 25.75 -17.95 -1.72
C LYS A 174 24.29 -17.58 -1.85
N TYR A 175 23.38 -18.55 -1.70
CA TYR A 175 21.96 -18.36 -1.92
C TYR A 175 21.13 -19.00 -0.81
N TYR A 176 19.94 -18.45 -0.60
CA TYR A 176 18.83 -19.19 -0.03
C TYR A 176 17.97 -19.76 -1.15
N LEU A 177 17.57 -21.02 -1.03
CA LEU A 177 16.61 -21.69 -1.89
C LEU A 177 15.24 -21.61 -1.22
N ILE A 178 14.34 -20.82 -1.82
CA ILE A 178 13.00 -20.62 -1.29
C ILE A 178 12.01 -21.57 -1.97
N THR A 179 11.26 -22.33 -1.16
CA THR A 179 10.19 -23.22 -1.63
C THR A 179 8.92 -23.03 -0.79
N GLY A 180 7.79 -22.81 -1.46
CA GLY A 180 6.49 -22.67 -0.81
C GLY A 180 5.46 -21.93 -1.66
N GLN A 181 4.36 -21.55 -1.03
CA GLN A 181 3.25 -20.89 -1.71
C GLN A 181 2.76 -19.70 -0.89
N LYS A 182 2.49 -18.60 -1.58
CA LYS A 182 1.90 -17.37 -1.06
C LYS A 182 0.52 -17.15 -1.67
N MET A 183 -0.37 -16.54 -0.90
CA MET A 183 -1.79 -16.43 -1.20
C MET A 183 -2.23 -14.95 -1.16
N TRP A 184 -3.12 -14.56 -2.07
CA TRP A 184 -3.72 -13.23 -2.13
C TRP A 184 -2.71 -12.09 -2.34
N ILE A 185 -1.78 -12.29 -3.27
CA ILE A 185 -0.65 -11.38 -3.46
C ILE A 185 -1.06 -10.26 -4.42
N SER A 186 -1.32 -9.08 -3.86
CA SER A 186 -1.64 -7.86 -4.60
C SER A 186 -0.50 -7.45 -5.54
N ASN A 187 -0.82 -6.93 -6.72
CA ASN A 187 0.12 -6.54 -7.78
C ASN A 187 0.90 -7.70 -8.42
N ALA A 188 0.74 -8.97 -7.99
CA ALA A 188 1.54 -10.09 -8.49
C ALA A 188 1.55 -10.25 -10.01
N GLY A 189 0.46 -9.87 -10.71
CA GLY A 189 0.37 -9.94 -12.16
C GLY A 189 1.19 -8.90 -12.92
N PHE A 190 1.74 -7.88 -12.25
CA PHE A 190 2.59 -6.86 -12.89
C PHE A 190 3.76 -6.36 -12.04
N ALA A 191 3.96 -6.89 -10.84
CA ALA A 191 5.08 -6.56 -9.97
C ALA A 191 6.41 -7.04 -10.57
N ASP A 192 7.48 -6.31 -10.26
CA ASP A 192 8.86 -6.64 -10.64
C ASP A 192 9.66 -7.12 -9.42
N LEU A 193 9.17 -6.82 -8.21
CA LEU A 193 9.84 -7.13 -6.95
C LEU A 193 8.85 -7.67 -5.92
N LEU A 194 9.24 -8.72 -5.22
CA LEU A 194 8.49 -9.35 -4.15
C LEU A 194 9.25 -9.24 -2.82
N ILE A 195 8.58 -8.79 -1.76
CA ILE A 195 9.07 -8.95 -0.39
C ILE A 195 8.55 -10.28 0.15
N VAL A 196 9.38 -11.31 0.17
CA VAL A 196 8.99 -12.68 0.51
C VAL A 196 9.37 -13.02 1.94
N PHE A 197 8.46 -13.63 2.69
CA PHE A 197 8.75 -14.14 4.03
C PHE A 197 8.87 -15.66 4.02
N ALA A 198 9.94 -16.17 4.61
CA ALA A 198 10.17 -17.61 4.69
C ALA A 198 10.83 -17.98 6.02
N ARG A 199 10.66 -19.23 6.44
CA ARG A 199 11.31 -19.79 7.63
C ARG A 199 12.63 -20.44 7.27
N ILE A 200 13.67 -20.11 8.01
CA ILE A 200 14.95 -20.83 7.97
C ILE A 200 14.91 -21.90 9.07
N GLU A 201 15.08 -23.15 8.69
CA GLU A 201 15.08 -24.31 9.61
C GLU A 201 13.87 -24.31 10.55
N ASN A 202 14.10 -24.29 11.87
CA ASN A 202 13.09 -24.29 12.93
C ASN A 202 13.07 -22.95 13.69
N ASP A 203 13.49 -21.86 13.04
CA ASP A 203 13.47 -20.54 13.67
C ASP A 203 12.07 -20.21 14.18
N LYS A 204 12.01 -19.54 15.34
CA LYS A 204 10.74 -19.08 15.92
C LYS A 204 10.00 -18.11 15.00
N ASN A 205 10.76 -17.21 14.36
CA ASN A 205 10.22 -16.15 13.52
C ASN A 205 10.65 -16.33 12.06
N ILE A 206 9.79 -15.89 11.15
CA ILE A 206 10.10 -15.80 9.72
C ILE A 206 11.18 -14.74 9.43
N THR A 207 11.87 -14.89 8.31
CA THR A 207 12.86 -13.95 7.76
C THR A 207 12.31 -13.32 6.47
N GLY A 208 12.62 -12.05 6.23
CA GLY A 208 12.23 -11.35 5.00
C GLY A 208 13.33 -11.42 3.93
N PHE A 209 12.92 -11.44 2.67
CA PHE A 209 13.81 -11.50 1.51
C PHE A 209 13.30 -10.55 0.41
N ILE A 210 14.22 -9.89 -0.28
CA ILE A 210 13.93 -9.12 -1.48
C ILE A 210 14.13 -10.04 -2.69
N VAL A 211 13.07 -10.29 -3.45
CA VAL A 211 13.09 -11.28 -4.55
C VAL A 211 12.58 -10.64 -5.83
N PRO A 212 13.44 -10.35 -6.83
CA PRO A 212 12.97 -9.96 -8.15
C PRO A 212 12.03 -11.02 -8.73
N LEU A 213 10.92 -10.59 -9.34
CA LEU A 213 9.99 -11.49 -9.98
C LEU A 213 10.55 -11.93 -11.34
N ASP A 214 11.22 -13.07 -11.35
CA ASP A 214 11.78 -13.70 -12.55
C ASP A 214 11.21 -15.14 -12.71
N PRO A 215 10.37 -15.39 -13.72
CA PRO A 215 9.83 -16.73 -13.99
C PRO A 215 10.89 -17.80 -14.25
N SER A 216 12.10 -17.41 -14.69
CA SER A 216 13.21 -18.34 -14.89
C SER A 216 13.89 -18.79 -13.59
N ASN A 217 13.59 -18.11 -12.47
CA ASN A 217 14.12 -18.40 -11.13
C ASN A 217 13.14 -19.23 -10.27
N GLY A 218 12.41 -20.15 -10.89
CA GLY A 218 11.51 -21.06 -10.17
C GLY A 218 10.29 -20.38 -9.53
N ILE A 219 9.90 -19.20 -10.01
CA ILE A 219 8.70 -18.50 -9.56
C ILE A 219 7.59 -18.72 -10.58
N THR A 220 6.41 -19.15 -10.12
CA THR A 220 5.21 -19.22 -10.97
C THR A 220 4.03 -18.52 -10.30
N LEU A 221 3.14 -17.96 -11.14
CA LEU A 221 1.95 -17.27 -10.69
C LEU A 221 0.72 -18.14 -10.97
N GLY A 222 -0.20 -18.19 -10.01
CA GLY A 222 -1.55 -18.69 -10.27
C GLY A 222 -2.34 -17.75 -11.17
N ASP A 223 -3.54 -18.18 -11.54
CA ASP A 223 -4.51 -17.32 -12.22
C ASP A 223 -4.92 -16.13 -11.34
N GLU A 224 -5.48 -15.10 -11.98
CA GLU A 224 -6.08 -13.98 -11.25
C GLU A 224 -7.29 -14.45 -10.45
N GLU A 225 -7.31 -14.05 -9.18
CA GLU A 225 -8.37 -14.43 -8.26
C GLU A 225 -9.72 -13.78 -8.61
N ASN A 226 -10.78 -14.58 -8.49
CA ASN A 226 -12.16 -14.12 -8.66
C ASN A 226 -12.67 -13.54 -7.33
N LYS A 227 -12.78 -12.21 -7.28
CA LYS A 227 -13.05 -11.43 -6.07
C LYS A 227 -14.43 -10.77 -6.13
N LEU A 228 -14.99 -10.45 -4.96
CA LEU A 228 -16.27 -9.72 -4.83
C LEU A 228 -16.19 -8.31 -5.43
N GLY A 229 -15.10 -7.60 -5.18
CA GLY A 229 -14.85 -6.24 -5.67
C GLY A 229 -13.37 -6.05 -6.02
N ILE A 230 -12.95 -4.80 -6.21
CA ILE A 230 -11.57 -4.43 -6.56
C ILE A 230 -11.00 -5.29 -7.71
N HIS A 231 -11.82 -5.52 -8.73
CA HIS A 231 -11.61 -6.60 -9.70
C HIS A 231 -10.31 -6.47 -10.48
N ALA A 232 -9.87 -5.25 -10.81
CA ALA A 232 -8.62 -4.97 -11.49
C ALA A 232 -7.43 -4.73 -10.54
N SER A 233 -7.59 -4.89 -9.23
CA SER A 233 -6.43 -5.13 -8.37
C SER A 233 -5.93 -6.55 -8.63
N SER A 234 -4.82 -6.65 -9.35
CA SER A 234 -4.18 -7.95 -9.60
C SER A 234 -3.93 -8.64 -8.26
N THR A 235 -4.40 -9.88 -8.14
CA THR A 235 -4.30 -10.69 -6.92
C THR A 235 -4.10 -12.13 -7.36
N ARG A 236 -2.92 -12.69 -7.09
CA ARG A 236 -2.58 -14.06 -7.50
C ARG A 236 -1.99 -14.85 -6.36
N GLN A 237 -2.00 -16.17 -6.51
CA GLN A 237 -1.10 -17.05 -5.79
C GLN A 237 0.31 -16.92 -6.38
N VAL A 238 1.34 -17.02 -5.54
CA VAL A 238 2.74 -17.03 -5.98
C VAL A 238 3.40 -18.28 -5.42
N PHE A 239 3.98 -19.08 -6.31
CA PHE A 239 4.65 -20.33 -5.97
C PHE A 239 6.15 -20.16 -6.18
N PHE A 240 6.92 -20.71 -5.25
CA PHE A 240 8.37 -20.72 -5.28
C PHE A 240 8.83 -22.18 -5.26
N ASN A 241 9.71 -22.54 -6.18
CA ASN A 241 10.32 -23.86 -6.25
C ASN A 241 11.83 -23.73 -6.36
N GLU A 242 12.53 -23.90 -5.24
CA GLU A 242 13.98 -23.71 -5.11
C GLU A 242 14.46 -22.37 -5.70
N THR A 243 13.64 -21.33 -5.56
CA THR A 243 13.95 -19.98 -6.03
C THR A 243 15.21 -19.48 -5.35
N LYS A 244 16.22 -19.13 -6.15
CA LYS A 244 17.53 -18.70 -5.66
C LYS A 244 17.49 -17.22 -5.28
N VAL A 245 17.77 -16.93 -4.03
CA VAL A 245 17.86 -15.56 -3.51
C VAL A 245 19.25 -15.36 -2.93
N PRO A 246 20.04 -14.38 -3.41
CA PRO A 246 21.36 -14.10 -2.85
C PRO A 246 21.30 -13.81 -1.35
N ILE A 247 22.35 -14.16 -0.60
CA ILE A 247 22.39 -13.91 0.85
C ILE A 247 22.28 -12.41 1.19
N GLU A 248 22.77 -11.55 0.31
CA GLU A 248 22.72 -10.09 0.42
C GLU A 248 21.33 -9.51 0.19
N ASP A 249 20.39 -10.29 -0.36
CA ASP A 249 18.99 -9.90 -0.54
C ASP A 249 18.10 -10.35 0.64
N MET A 250 18.70 -10.88 1.73
CA MET A 250 18.02 -11.01 3.03
C MET A 250 17.73 -9.63 3.60
N LEU A 251 16.47 -9.36 3.92
CA LEU A 251 16.03 -8.05 4.42
C LEU A 251 16.16 -8.01 5.95
N SER A 252 17.01 -7.11 6.46
CA SER A 252 17.46 -7.10 7.86
C SER A 252 18.16 -8.41 8.25
N ASP A 253 17.95 -8.91 9.47
CA ASP A 253 18.61 -10.10 9.99
C ASP A 253 17.68 -11.33 9.99
N ARG A 254 18.28 -12.53 10.06
CA ARG A 254 17.57 -13.80 10.27
C ARG A 254 16.63 -13.71 11.47
N GLY A 255 15.36 -14.09 11.26
CA GLY A 255 14.31 -14.06 12.28
C GLY A 255 13.69 -12.68 12.56
N GLN A 256 14.06 -11.62 11.83
CA GLN A 256 13.47 -10.28 11.98
C GLN A 256 12.25 -10.03 11.07
N GLY A 257 11.86 -10.98 10.22
CA GLY A 257 10.76 -10.83 9.26
C GLY A 257 9.42 -10.46 9.91
N PHE A 258 9.10 -11.05 11.08
CA PHE A 258 7.87 -10.70 11.79
C PHE A 258 7.84 -9.24 12.26
N LYS A 259 8.99 -8.69 12.68
CA LYS A 259 9.12 -7.28 13.09
C LYS A 259 8.91 -6.35 11.89
N ILE A 260 9.48 -6.70 10.73
CA ILE A 260 9.28 -5.97 9.46
C ILE A 260 7.78 -5.93 9.13
N ALA A 261 7.11 -7.09 9.18
CA ALA A 261 5.69 -7.20 8.91
C ALA A 261 4.85 -6.31 9.84
N MET A 262 5.08 -6.35 11.15
CA MET A 262 4.30 -5.56 12.11
C MET A 262 4.47 -4.05 11.90
N ASN A 263 5.67 -3.57 11.58
CA ASN A 263 5.90 -2.14 11.36
C ASN A 263 5.29 -1.66 10.03
N ALA A 264 5.40 -2.45 8.96
CA ALA A 264 4.72 -2.15 7.70
C ALA A 264 3.19 -2.13 7.87
N LEU A 265 2.62 -3.04 8.67
CA LEU A 265 1.19 -3.07 8.98
C LEU A 265 0.72 -1.86 9.78
N ASN A 266 1.52 -1.29 10.68
CA ASN A 266 1.15 -0.08 11.42
C ASN A 266 0.90 1.09 10.46
N VAL A 267 1.80 1.29 9.48
CA VAL A 267 1.60 2.31 8.43
C VAL A 267 0.43 1.92 7.52
N GLY A 268 0.33 0.65 7.13
CA GLY A 268 -0.76 0.14 6.29
C GLY A 268 -2.15 0.38 6.89
N ARG A 269 -2.30 0.24 8.21
CA ARG A 269 -3.57 0.51 8.92
C ARG A 269 -4.00 1.97 8.81
N ILE A 270 -3.07 2.90 9.01
CA ILE A 270 -3.35 4.34 8.89
C ILE A 270 -3.65 4.68 7.43
N LYS A 271 -2.84 4.18 6.49
CA LYS A 271 -3.05 4.36 5.04
C LYS A 271 -4.41 3.87 4.59
N LEU A 272 -4.84 2.68 5.04
CA LEU A 272 -6.15 2.14 4.69
C LEU A 272 -7.27 3.02 5.24
N GLY A 273 -7.14 3.50 6.48
CA GLY A 273 -8.10 4.43 7.07
C GLY A 273 -8.27 5.70 6.21
N VAL A 274 -7.17 6.33 5.79
CA VAL A 274 -7.23 7.54 4.97
C VAL A 274 -7.66 7.27 3.53
N ALA A 275 -7.28 6.13 2.94
CA ALA A 275 -7.65 5.73 1.58
C ALA A 275 -9.18 5.59 1.39
N CYS A 276 -9.94 5.46 2.48
CA CYS A 276 -11.41 5.41 2.43
C CYS A 276 -12.06 6.80 2.43
N LEU A 277 -11.36 7.87 2.83
CA LEU A 277 -11.98 9.16 3.11
C LEU A 277 -12.49 9.84 1.83
N ASP A 278 -11.71 9.87 0.75
CA ASP A 278 -12.19 10.48 -0.51
C ASP A 278 -13.33 9.68 -1.15
N ALA A 279 -13.29 8.35 -1.04
CA ALA A 279 -14.40 7.51 -1.47
C ALA A 279 -15.68 7.82 -0.69
N GLN A 280 -15.58 8.00 0.64
CA GLN A 280 -16.71 8.43 1.48
C GLN A 280 -17.23 9.81 1.05
N ARG A 281 -16.35 10.78 0.78
CA ARG A 281 -16.72 12.10 0.27
C ARG A 281 -17.42 12.05 -1.09
N LYS A 282 -16.98 11.17 -2.00
CA LYS A 282 -17.64 10.96 -3.31
C LYS A 282 -19.00 10.27 -3.16
N VAL A 283 -19.12 9.28 -2.26
CA VAL A 283 -20.38 8.59 -1.98
C VAL A 283 -21.42 9.54 -1.39
N ILE A 284 -21.07 10.31 -0.36
CA ILE A 284 -22.01 11.26 0.26
C ILE A 284 -22.42 12.35 -0.73
N SER A 285 -21.48 12.87 -1.53
CA SER A 285 -21.78 13.87 -2.58
C SER A 285 -22.77 13.34 -3.61
N SER A 286 -22.58 12.08 -4.05
CA SER A 286 -23.45 11.42 -5.01
C SER A 286 -24.83 11.10 -4.42
N ALA A 287 -24.88 10.67 -3.15
CA ALA A 287 -26.13 10.44 -2.43
C ALA A 287 -26.94 11.73 -2.27
N VAL A 288 -26.30 12.84 -1.87
CA VAL A 288 -26.93 14.17 -1.76
C VAL A 288 -27.46 14.64 -3.11
N LYS A 289 -26.65 14.51 -4.18
CA LYS A 289 -27.07 14.87 -5.54
C LYS A 289 -28.32 14.08 -5.95
N TYR A 290 -28.25 12.76 -5.85
CA TYR A 290 -29.37 11.88 -6.21
C TYR A 290 -30.61 12.17 -5.38
N ALA A 291 -30.47 12.43 -4.08
CA ALA A 291 -31.58 12.73 -3.20
C ALA A 291 -32.32 14.02 -3.59
N ASN A 292 -31.60 15.02 -4.11
CA ASN A 292 -32.19 16.26 -4.60
C ASN A 292 -32.86 16.10 -5.98
N GLU A 293 -32.34 15.22 -6.84
CA GLU A 293 -32.86 14.99 -8.20
C GLU A 293 -34.03 14.00 -8.24
N ARG A 294 -34.00 12.95 -7.40
CA ARG A 294 -35.00 11.89 -7.40
C ARG A 294 -36.30 12.35 -6.74
N ILE A 295 -37.38 12.34 -7.50
CA ILE A 295 -38.73 12.69 -7.03
C ILE A 295 -39.55 11.44 -6.74
N GLN A 296 -40.15 11.36 -5.56
CA GLN A 296 -41.19 10.38 -5.19
C GLN A 296 -42.28 11.10 -4.38
N PHE A 297 -43.54 10.64 -4.48
CA PHE A 297 -44.67 11.32 -3.83
C PHE A 297 -44.74 12.83 -4.14
N LYS A 298 -44.40 13.20 -5.39
CA LYS A 298 -44.35 14.59 -5.90
C LYS A 298 -43.36 15.50 -5.14
N THR A 299 -42.36 14.95 -4.47
CA THR A 299 -41.35 15.70 -3.71
C THR A 299 -39.97 15.08 -3.90
N PRO A 300 -38.89 15.89 -3.97
CA PRO A 300 -37.53 15.37 -3.91
C PRO A 300 -37.32 14.53 -2.65
N ILE A 301 -36.71 13.35 -2.77
CA ILE A 301 -36.56 12.44 -1.63
C ILE A 301 -35.69 13.05 -0.51
N ALA A 302 -34.82 14.02 -0.83
CA ALA A 302 -34.07 14.83 0.14
C ALA A 302 -34.94 15.55 1.17
N LYS A 303 -36.25 15.72 0.93
CA LYS A 303 -37.17 16.34 1.89
C LYS A 303 -37.66 15.37 2.96
N PHE A 304 -37.57 14.05 2.75
CA PHE A 304 -38.01 13.06 3.73
C PHE A 304 -37.05 12.95 4.92
N GLY A 305 -37.60 12.88 6.14
CA GLY A 305 -36.82 12.78 7.37
C GLY A 305 -35.82 11.61 7.37
N ALA A 306 -36.28 10.42 6.98
CA ALA A 306 -35.44 9.22 6.91
C ALA A 306 -34.28 9.31 5.90
N ILE A 307 -34.39 10.17 4.88
CA ILE A 307 -33.28 10.42 3.95
C ILE A 307 -32.29 11.41 4.56
N LYS A 308 -32.78 12.47 5.21
CA LYS A 308 -31.92 13.43 5.93
C LYS A 308 -31.10 12.75 7.01
N GLU A 309 -31.70 11.84 7.77
CA GLU A 309 -31.02 11.05 8.81
C GLU A 309 -29.88 10.18 8.24
N LYS A 310 -30.01 9.65 7.02
CA LYS A 310 -28.95 8.87 6.36
C LYS A 310 -27.79 9.72 5.84
N ILE A 311 -28.04 11.00 5.56
CA ILE A 311 -27.07 11.93 4.99
C ILE A 311 -26.29 12.66 6.10
N ALA A 312 -26.97 12.97 7.21
CA ALA A 312 -26.38 13.58 8.40
C ALA A 312 -25.33 12.67 9.04
#